data_AF-A0A674G9L5-F1
#
_entry.id   AF-A0A674G9L5-F1
#
_cell.length_a   1.000
_cell.length_b   1.000
_cell.length_c   1.000
_cell.angle_alpha   90.00
_cell.angle_beta   90.00
_cell.angle_gamma   90.00
#
_symmetry.space_group_name_H-M   'P 1'
#
loop_
_entity.id
_entity.type
_entity.pdbx_description
1 polymer ?
#
loop_
_entity_poly.entity_id
_entity_poly.type
_entity_poly.pdbx_seq_one_letter_code
_entity_poly.pdbx_strand_id
1 'polypeptide(L)'
;MADTAAPPPPPAAPAPGLPAAPGTNPLSRKLNKILETRLDNDKEMLEALKALSTFFVENSLRTRRNLRGDIERRSLAINEEFVHIFKQVKEELESINEDVQAMSSCCEDMSSRLKAAKEQTQDLIVKTTKLQAEKGCRRECKVGF
;
A
#
# COMPACT_ATOMS: atom_id res chain seq x y z
N MET A 1 26.28 -58.69 87.05
CA MET A 1 26.00 -57.26 87.30
C MET A 1 25.35 -56.72 86.04
N ALA A 2 24.19 -56.09 86.21
CA ALA A 2 23.18 -55.89 85.19
C ALA A 2 23.61 -54.93 84.08
N ASP A 3 23.29 -55.34 82.86
CA ASP A 3 23.41 -54.62 81.60
C ASP A 3 22.28 -53.58 81.51
N THR A 4 22.63 -52.29 81.50
CA THR A 4 21.66 -51.18 81.38
C THR A 4 21.41 -50.90 79.89
N ALA A 5 20.48 -51.64 79.29
CA ALA A 5 19.96 -51.34 77.96
C ALA A 5 18.81 -50.32 78.06
N ALA A 6 19.05 -49.10 77.57
CA ALA A 6 18.04 -48.05 77.45
C ALA A 6 17.01 -48.42 76.35
N PRO A 7 15.70 -48.18 76.56
CA PRO A 7 14.68 -48.49 75.58
C PRO A 7 14.68 -47.49 74.39
N PRO A 8 14.35 -47.93 73.16
CA PRO A 8 14.24 -47.04 72.00
C PRO A 8 12.97 -46.16 72.07
N PRO A 9 13.00 -44.92 71.53
CA PRO A 9 11.84 -44.05 71.49
C PRO A 9 10.78 -44.53 70.48
N PRO A 10 9.48 -44.29 70.73
CA PRO A 10 8.40 -44.71 69.84
C PRO A 10 8.36 -43.91 68.52
N PRO A 11 7.79 -44.48 67.43
CA PRO A 11 7.64 -43.78 66.17
C PRO A 11 6.63 -42.63 66.30
N ALA A 12 7.07 -41.41 65.96
CA ALA A 12 6.22 -40.23 65.91
C ALA A 12 5.13 -40.41 64.84
N ALA A 13 3.87 -40.36 65.25
CA ALA A 13 2.71 -40.28 64.37
C ALA A 13 2.77 -39.03 63.47
N PRO A 14 2.18 -39.06 62.25
CA PRO A 14 2.18 -37.91 61.36
C PRO A 14 1.29 -36.81 61.93
N ALA A 15 1.86 -35.61 62.13
CA ALA A 15 1.10 -34.43 62.50
C ALA A 15 0.11 -34.05 61.38
N PRO A 16 -1.19 -33.91 61.67
CA PRO A 16 -2.16 -33.37 60.72
C PRO A 16 -2.10 -31.84 60.78
N GLY A 17 -1.58 -31.20 59.74
CA GLY A 17 -1.55 -29.74 59.69
C GLY A 17 -0.51 -29.16 58.76
N LEU A 18 -0.48 -29.59 57.50
CA LEU A 18 0.00 -28.68 56.47
C LEU A 18 -0.97 -27.48 56.46
N PRO A 19 -0.51 -26.22 56.59
CA PRO A 19 -1.34 -25.10 56.21
C PRO A 19 -1.64 -25.29 54.73
N ALA A 20 -2.94 -25.40 54.39
CA ALA A 20 -3.39 -25.35 53.02
C ALA A 20 -2.67 -24.19 52.33
N ALA A 21 -1.94 -24.50 51.24
CA ALA A 21 -1.31 -23.48 50.40
C ALA A 21 -2.32 -22.35 50.21
N PRO A 22 -1.92 -21.07 50.42
CA PRO A 22 -2.86 -19.97 50.40
C PRO A 22 -3.58 -20.02 49.06
N GLY A 23 -4.88 -20.27 49.11
CA GLY A 23 -5.74 -20.23 47.94
C GLY A 23 -5.52 -18.89 47.28
N THR A 24 -4.77 -18.88 46.19
CA THR A 24 -4.40 -17.65 45.49
C THR A 24 -5.70 -17.01 45.05
N ASN A 25 -6.08 -15.95 45.76
CA ASN A 25 -7.36 -15.30 45.64
C ASN A 25 -7.60 -15.02 44.14
N PRO A 26 -8.72 -15.45 43.53
CA PRO A 26 -8.93 -15.35 42.09
C PRO A 26 -8.85 -13.89 41.59
N LEU A 27 -9.16 -12.93 42.46
CA LEU A 27 -8.94 -11.50 42.21
C LEU A 27 -7.46 -11.14 42.16
N SER A 28 -6.65 -11.60 43.12
CA SER A 28 -5.19 -11.41 43.10
C SER A 28 -4.55 -12.02 41.86
N ARG A 29 -5.03 -13.18 41.39
CA ARG A 29 -4.58 -13.77 40.11
C ARG A 29 -4.94 -12.91 38.91
N LYS A 30 -6.15 -12.34 38.86
CA LYS A 30 -6.55 -11.42 37.78
C LYS A 30 -5.74 -10.12 37.82
N LEU A 31 -5.54 -9.55 39.01
CA LEU A 31 -4.74 -8.35 39.21
C LEU A 31 -3.30 -8.57 38.78
N ASN A 32 -2.65 -9.62 39.26
CA ASN A 32 -1.29 -9.96 38.86
C ASN A 32 -1.20 -10.17 37.35
N LYS A 33 -2.16 -10.87 36.73
CA LYS A 33 -2.18 -11.06 35.28
C LYS A 33 -2.31 -9.74 34.51
N ILE A 34 -3.12 -8.80 35.00
CA ILE A 34 -3.25 -7.47 34.39
C ILE A 34 -1.94 -6.69 34.54
N LEU A 35 -1.31 -6.72 35.73
CA LEU A 35 -0.04 -6.04 35.99
C LEU A 35 1.13 -6.64 35.19
N GLU A 36 1.11 -7.94 34.95
CA GLU A 36 2.09 -8.66 34.12
C GLU A 36 1.90 -8.40 32.62
N THR A 37 0.70 -7.95 32.20
CA THR A 37 0.44 -7.54 30.82
C THR A 37 1.12 -6.18 30.63
N ARG A 38 2.44 -6.17 30.40
CA ARG A 38 3.27 -4.96 30.26
C ARG A 38 2.96 -4.20 28.97
N LEU A 39 1.83 -3.50 28.92
CA LEU A 39 1.36 -2.79 27.73
C LEU A 39 2.18 -1.53 27.41
N ASP A 40 2.86 -0.94 28.39
CA ASP A 40 3.51 0.38 28.23
C ASP A 40 4.75 0.38 27.32
N ASN A 41 5.34 -0.80 27.06
CA ASN A 41 6.54 -0.92 26.23
C ASN A 41 6.23 -1.37 24.80
N ASP A 42 5.00 -1.81 24.53
CA ASP A 42 4.58 -2.32 23.22
C ASP A 42 3.74 -1.27 22.49
N LYS A 43 4.47 -0.39 21.78
CA LYS A 43 3.87 0.71 21.01
C LYS A 43 2.91 0.19 19.93
N GLU A 44 3.25 -0.91 19.26
CA GLU A 44 2.41 -1.48 18.19
C GLU A 44 1.10 -2.05 18.76
N MET A 45 1.17 -2.73 19.90
CA MET A 45 -0.02 -3.20 20.60
C MET A 45 -0.91 -2.04 21.07
N LEU A 46 -0.32 -0.96 21.60
CA LEU A 46 -1.08 0.23 22.00
C LEU A 46 -1.74 0.92 20.80
N GLU A 47 -1.06 1.01 19.66
CA GLU A 47 -1.62 1.57 18.42
C GLU A 47 -2.76 0.70 17.88
N ALA A 48 -2.60 -0.62 17.88
CA ALA A 48 -3.66 -1.55 17.49
C ALA A 48 -4.89 -1.44 18.42
N LEU A 49 -4.69 -1.37 19.74
CA LEU A 49 -5.76 -1.17 20.71
C LEU A 49 -6.43 0.20 20.55
N LYS A 50 -5.67 1.27 20.24
CA LYS A 50 -6.20 2.59 19.96
C LYS A 50 -7.06 2.58 18.69
N ALA A 51 -6.61 1.91 17.63
CA ALA A 51 -7.39 1.71 16.41
C ALA A 51 -8.68 0.91 16.69
N LEU A 52 -8.61 -0.18 17.46
CA LEU A 52 -9.78 -0.94 17.90
C LEU A 52 -10.81 -0.07 18.65
N SER A 53 -10.33 0.79 19.55
CA SER A 53 -11.17 1.67 20.38
C SER A 53 -12.02 2.64 19.55
N THR A 54 -11.55 3.05 18.36
CA THR A 54 -12.32 3.96 17.47
C THR A 54 -13.67 3.41 17.03
N PHE A 55 -13.85 2.09 17.08
CA PHE A 55 -15.06 1.43 16.62
C PHE A 55 -15.64 0.38 17.56
N PHE A 56 -14.85 -0.12 18.50
CA PHE A 56 -15.30 -1.04 19.53
C PHE A 56 -15.71 -0.25 20.78
N VAL A 57 -16.80 0.51 20.67
CA VAL A 57 -17.26 1.44 21.72
C VAL A 57 -17.95 0.71 22.88
N GLU A 58 -18.72 -0.33 22.58
CA GLU A 58 -19.46 -1.09 23.59
C GLU A 58 -18.83 -2.47 23.83
N ASN A 59 -18.44 -2.73 25.08
CA ASN A 59 -17.94 -4.04 25.51
C ASN A 59 -19.09 -4.93 26.00
N SER A 60 -19.80 -5.56 25.06
CA SER A 60 -20.82 -6.56 25.33
C SER A 60 -20.34 -7.96 24.92
N LEU A 61 -21.02 -9.01 25.40
CA LEU A 61 -20.76 -10.38 24.94
C LEU A 61 -20.93 -10.53 23.43
N ARG A 62 -21.92 -9.82 22.84
CA ARG A 62 -22.21 -9.87 21.41
C ARG A 62 -21.10 -9.22 20.60
N THR A 63 -20.70 -7.99 20.95
CA THR A 63 -19.64 -7.27 20.24
C THR A 63 -18.32 -8.02 20.35
N ARG A 64 -17.99 -8.60 21.52
CA ARG A 64 -16.79 -9.43 21.67
C ARG A 64 -16.80 -10.68 20.79
N ARG A 65 -17.94 -11.38 20.65
CA ARG A 65 -18.08 -12.56 19.78
C ARG A 65 -17.94 -12.20 18.30
N ASN A 66 -18.37 -11.00 17.91
CA ASN A 66 -18.37 -10.56 16.51
C ASN A 66 -17.12 -9.78 16.10
N LEU A 67 -16.29 -9.35 17.05
CA LEU A 67 -15.14 -8.47 16.84
C LEU A 67 -14.25 -8.90 15.68
N ARG A 68 -13.91 -10.19 15.59
CA ARG A 68 -13.10 -10.70 14.47
C ARG A 68 -13.77 -10.45 13.12
N GLY A 69 -15.04 -10.79 12.99
CA GLY A 69 -15.80 -10.59 11.76
C GLY A 69 -16.01 -9.10 11.44
N ASP A 70 -16.13 -8.24 12.46
CA ASP A 70 -16.20 -6.79 12.27
C ASP A 70 -14.88 -6.22 11.75
N ILE A 71 -13.74 -6.70 12.26
CA ILE A 71 -12.39 -6.34 11.77
C ILE A 71 -12.23 -6.78 10.30
N GLU A 72 -12.58 -8.03 9.99
CA GLU A 72 -12.49 -8.58 8.63
C GLU A 72 -13.36 -7.77 7.65
N ARG A 73 -14.61 -7.47 8.02
CA ARG A 73 -15.51 -6.64 7.20
C ARG A 73 -14.96 -5.23 6.96
N ARG A 74 -14.42 -4.56 8.00
CA ARG A 74 -13.83 -3.24 7.80
C ARG A 74 -12.62 -3.32 6.87
N SER A 75 -11.76 -4.32 7.05
CA SER A 75 -10.60 -4.49 6.18
C SER A 75 -11.00 -4.67 4.72
N LEU A 76 -12.07 -5.43 4.45
CA LEU A 76 -12.63 -5.56 3.11
C LEU A 76 -13.16 -4.22 2.59
N ALA A 77 -13.95 -3.50 3.37
CA ALA A 77 -14.50 -2.21 2.97
C ALA A 77 -13.42 -1.17 2.62
N ILE A 78 -12.34 -1.10 3.42
CA ILE A 78 -11.18 -0.22 3.14
C ILE A 78 -10.52 -0.61 1.81
N ASN A 79 -10.35 -1.90 1.56
CA ASN A 79 -9.74 -2.38 0.32
C ASN A 79 -10.62 -2.11 -0.90
N GLU A 80 -11.94 -2.27 -0.78
CA GLU A 80 -12.91 -1.92 -1.83
C GLU A 80 -12.87 -0.43 -2.15
N GLU A 81 -12.85 0.42 -1.12
CA GLU A 81 -12.72 1.87 -1.27
C GLU A 81 -11.39 2.26 -1.92
N PHE A 82 -10.28 1.64 -1.51
CA PHE A 82 -8.97 1.85 -2.12
C PHE A 82 -8.99 1.53 -3.61
N VAL A 83 -9.53 0.37 -4.00
CA VAL A 83 -9.64 -0.03 -5.41
C VAL A 83 -10.53 0.93 -6.19
N HIS A 84 -11.64 1.37 -5.60
CA HIS A 84 -12.57 2.30 -6.23
C HIS A 84 -11.91 3.65 -6.53
N ILE A 85 -11.25 4.25 -5.54
CA ILE A 85 -10.57 5.55 -5.69
C ILE A 85 -9.40 5.41 -6.67
N PHE A 86 -8.61 4.35 -6.55
CA PHE A 86 -7.46 4.14 -7.43
C PHE A 86 -7.86 3.91 -8.89
N LYS A 87 -9.03 3.30 -9.12
CA LYS A 87 -9.59 3.14 -10.46
C LYS A 87 -9.85 4.50 -11.13
N GLN A 88 -10.39 5.48 -10.40
CA GLN A 88 -10.61 6.82 -10.95
C GLN A 88 -9.27 7.48 -11.35
N VAL A 89 -8.26 7.38 -10.49
CA VAL A 89 -6.91 7.91 -10.80
C VAL A 89 -6.32 7.24 -12.05
N LYS A 90 -6.50 5.92 -12.19
CA LYS A 90 -6.07 5.17 -13.37
C LYS A 90 -6.78 5.67 -14.63
N GLU A 91 -8.09 5.84 -14.60
CA GLU A 91 -8.90 6.28 -15.75
C GLU A 91 -8.48 7.69 -16.21
N GLU A 92 -8.27 8.61 -15.28
CA GLU A 92 -7.76 9.96 -15.59
C GLU A 92 -6.35 9.91 -16.22
N LEU A 93 -5.46 9.06 -15.70
CA LEU A 93 -4.11 8.90 -16.25
C LEU A 93 -4.14 8.27 -17.65
N GLU A 94 -5.03 7.30 -17.89
CA GLU A 94 -5.25 6.70 -19.20
C GLU A 94 -5.75 7.75 -20.21
N SER A 95 -6.71 8.60 -19.82
CA SER A 95 -7.19 9.71 -20.65
C SER A 95 -6.06 10.67 -21.03
N ILE A 96 -5.23 11.09 -20.07
CA ILE A 96 -4.08 11.97 -20.35
C ILE A 96 -3.10 11.30 -21.31
N ASN A 97 -2.83 10.01 -21.13
CA ASN A 97 -1.95 9.27 -22.01
C ASN A 97 -2.51 9.18 -23.44
N GLU A 98 -3.82 8.97 -23.60
CA GLU A 98 -4.49 9.00 -24.91
C GLU A 98 -4.36 10.38 -25.58
N ASP A 99 -4.59 11.47 -24.84
CA ASP A 99 -4.43 12.84 -25.34
C ASP A 99 -3.00 13.13 -25.80
N VAL A 100 -2.00 12.69 -25.03
CA VAL A 100 -0.58 12.84 -25.40
C VAL A 100 -0.24 12.06 -26.66
N GLN A 101 -0.76 10.84 -26.81
CA GLN A 101 -0.57 10.04 -28.02
C GLN A 101 -1.21 10.69 -29.25
N ALA A 102 -2.44 11.20 -29.10
CA ALA A 102 -3.13 11.93 -30.15
C ALA A 102 -2.36 13.20 -30.56
N MET A 103 -1.85 13.95 -29.58
CA MET A 103 -1.03 15.13 -29.84
C MET A 103 0.28 14.77 -30.56
N SER A 104 0.95 13.68 -30.17
CA SER A 104 2.16 13.20 -30.85
C SER A 104 1.88 12.87 -32.31
N SER A 105 0.81 12.10 -32.58
CA SER A 105 0.40 11.76 -33.95
C SER A 105 0.08 13.01 -34.77
N CYS A 106 -0.63 13.98 -34.21
CA CYS A 106 -0.93 15.24 -34.90
C CYS A 106 0.35 16.03 -35.23
N CYS A 107 1.31 16.09 -34.30
CA CYS A 107 2.61 16.73 -34.53
C CYS A 107 3.41 16.05 -35.64
N GLU A 108 3.42 14.71 -35.66
CA GLU A 108 4.07 13.92 -36.70
C GLU A 108 3.44 14.17 -38.07
N ASP A 109 2.11 14.18 -38.16
CA ASP A 109 1.36 14.47 -39.38
C ASP A 109 1.65 15.88 -39.91
N MET A 110 1.63 16.88 -39.02
CA MET A 110 1.97 18.26 -39.38
C MET A 110 3.41 18.36 -39.90
N SER A 111 4.36 17.70 -39.22
CA SER A 111 5.77 17.67 -39.62
C SER A 111 5.95 17.01 -41.00
N SER A 112 5.26 15.90 -41.24
CA SER A 112 5.26 15.20 -42.53
C SER A 112 4.73 16.09 -43.67
N ARG A 113 3.58 16.74 -43.46
CA ARG A 113 2.98 17.65 -44.44
C ARG A 113 3.87 18.85 -44.73
N LEU A 114 4.51 19.42 -43.72
CA LEU A 114 5.44 20.53 -43.89
C LEU A 114 6.67 20.13 -44.72
N LYS A 115 7.23 18.93 -44.47
CA LYS A 115 8.32 18.38 -45.27
C LYS A 115 7.92 18.19 -46.74
N ALA A 116 6.77 17.58 -46.99
CA ALA A 116 6.25 17.38 -48.35
C ALA A 116 6.02 18.70 -49.09
N ALA A 117 5.40 19.70 -48.43
CA ALA A 117 5.18 21.02 -49.01
C ALA A 117 6.50 21.75 -49.32
N LYS A 118 7.51 21.61 -48.45
CA LYS A 118 8.85 22.15 -48.66
C LYS A 118 9.52 21.52 -49.88
N GLU A 119 9.49 20.20 -50.00
CA GLU A 119 10.04 19.47 -51.15
C GLU A 119 9.34 19.87 -52.46
N GLN A 120 8.02 19.90 -52.47
CA GLN A 120 7.23 20.33 -53.62
C GLN A 120 7.57 21.78 -54.05
N THR A 121 7.72 22.69 -53.08
CA THR A 121 8.10 24.08 -53.36
C THR A 121 9.51 24.17 -53.93
N GLN A 122 10.45 23.40 -53.39
CA GLN A 122 11.82 23.33 -53.89
C GLN A 122 11.87 22.83 -55.34
N ASP A 123 11.11 21.77 -55.67
CA ASP A 123 11.01 21.24 -57.02
C ASP A 123 10.44 22.27 -58.02
N LEU A 124 9.41 23.01 -57.61
CA LEU A 124 8.82 24.08 -58.43
C LEU A 124 9.80 25.21 -58.69
N ILE A 125 10.59 25.60 -57.68
CA ILE A 125 11.65 26.60 -57.84
C ILE A 125 12.69 26.11 -58.85
N VAL A 126 13.18 24.87 -58.73
CA VAL A 126 14.16 24.28 -59.67
C VAL A 126 13.62 24.23 -61.10
N LYS A 127 12.36 23.83 -61.30
CA LYS A 127 11.74 23.82 -62.63
C LYS A 127 11.59 25.22 -63.21
N THR A 128 11.19 26.19 -62.39
CA THR A 128 10.99 27.58 -62.82
C THR A 128 12.32 28.25 -63.18
N THR A 129 13.38 28.06 -62.39
CA THR A 129 14.71 28.62 -62.67
C THR A 129 15.30 28.02 -63.95
N LYS A 130 15.16 26.71 -64.17
CA LYS A 130 15.57 26.05 -65.43
C LYS A 130 14.84 26.64 -66.63
N LEU A 131 13.51 26.76 -66.58
CA LEU A 131 12.72 27.34 -67.66
C LEU A 131 13.08 28.82 -67.92
N GLN A 132 13.38 29.60 -66.88
CA GLN A 132 13.84 30.97 -67.03
C GLN A 132 15.21 31.05 -67.73
N ALA A 133 16.15 30.18 -67.36
CA ALA A 133 17.47 30.10 -67.97
C ALA A 133 17.37 29.72 -69.46
N GLU A 134 16.57 28.71 -69.81
CA GLU A 134 16.35 28.29 -71.20
C GLU A 134 15.71 29.42 -72.05
N LYS A 135 14.73 30.14 -71.48
CA LYS A 135 14.10 31.30 -72.15
C LYS A 135 15.04 32.49 -72.27
N GLY A 136 15.99 32.66 -71.35
CA GLY A 136 17.04 33.68 -71.43
C GLY A 136 17.99 33.40 -72.58
N CYS A 137 18.59 32.21 -72.58
CA CYS A 137 19.51 31.75 -73.63
C CYS A 137 18.85 31.80 -75.03
N ARG A 138 17.58 31.37 -75.15
CA ARG A 138 16.84 31.45 -76.41
C ARG A 138 16.62 32.89 -76.91
N ARG A 139 16.50 33.86 -76.00
CA ARG A 139 16.38 35.28 -76.37
C ARG A 139 17.72 35.85 -76.83
N GLU A 140 18.81 35.53 -76.15
CA GLU A 140 20.17 35.96 -76.53
C GLU A 140 20.56 35.42 -77.91
N CYS A 141 20.28 34.15 -78.21
CA CYS A 141 20.53 33.59 -79.54
C CYS A 141 19.69 34.23 -80.65
N LYS A 142 18.55 34.85 -80.35
CA LYS A 142 17.70 35.54 -81.34
C LYS A 142 18.13 36.98 -81.64
N VAL A 143 18.93 37.59 -80.77
CA VAL A 143 19.45 38.96 -80.96
C VAL A 143 20.81 38.95 -81.67
N GLY A 144 21.50 37.80 -81.70
CA GLY A 144 22.78 37.61 -82.38
C GLY A 144 22.71 37.19 -83.86
N PHE A 145 21.52 37.18 -84.47
CA PHE A 145 21.29 37.01 -85.92
C PHE A 145 20.51 38.21 -86.45
#